data_AF-A0A235IU03-F1
#
_entry.id   AF-A0A235IU03-F1
#
_cell.length_a   1.000
_cell.length_b   1.000
_cell.length_c   1.000
_cell.angle_alpha   90.00
_cell.angle_beta   90.00
_cell.angle_gamma   90.00
#
_symmetry.space_group_name_H-M   'P 1'
#
loop_
_entity.id
_entity.type
_entity.pdbx_description
1 polymer ?
#
loop_
_entity_poly.entity_id
_entity_poly.type
_entity_poly.pdbx_seq_one_letter_code
_entity_poly.pdbx_strand_id
1 'polypeptide(L)'
;MVEPLTAAVIVSLFFSEAVKEGGKTLGKGVTDTFTQLVNTIREKFKAEGTEGLLTRAQNQPTEVNKTKLQDELQTQIDADEAFAQKLKELVVKLQAQDERIRQVVLSEIEVSGDLKAQDISQKATRDGSVEQEMLKGIKATNIDLGNLNQEA
;
A
#
# COMPACT_ATOMS: atom_id res chain seq x y z
N MET A 1 17.36 3.38 2.15
CA MET A 1 16.92 3.08 0.77
C MET A 1 15.55 3.72 0.59
N VAL A 2 15.27 4.31 -0.58
CA VAL A 2 13.90 4.71 -0.92
C VAL A 2 13.24 3.49 -1.52
N GLU A 3 12.21 2.96 -0.86
CA GLU A 3 11.50 1.75 -1.31
C GLU A 3 10.93 1.95 -2.72
N PRO A 4 11.02 0.93 -3.61
CA PRO A 4 10.39 0.99 -4.91
C PRO A 4 8.87 1.00 -4.74
N LEU A 5 8.19 1.91 -5.45
CA LEU A 5 6.73 1.93 -5.50
C LEU A 5 6.26 0.72 -6.31
N THR A 6 5.42 -0.13 -5.72
CA THR A 6 4.75 -1.23 -6.43
C THR A 6 3.26 -0.96 -6.55
N ALA A 7 2.61 -1.56 -7.54
CA ALA A 7 1.15 -1.52 -7.65
C ALA A 7 0.46 -2.18 -6.43
N ALA A 8 1.09 -3.20 -5.84
CA ALA A 8 0.60 -3.89 -4.64
C ALA A 8 0.43 -2.91 -3.47
N VAL A 9 1.43 -2.05 -3.22
CA VAL A 9 1.36 -1.00 -2.18
C VAL A 9 0.11 -0.12 -2.36
N ILE A 10 -0.19 0.33 -3.58
CA ILE A 10 -1.33 1.21 -3.85
C ILE A 10 -2.66 0.47 -3.71
N VAL A 11 -2.75 -0.76 -4.23
CA VAL A 11 -3.95 -1.60 -4.11
C VAL A 11 -4.25 -1.86 -2.63
N SER A 12 -3.25 -2.19 -1.84
CA SER A 12 -3.41 -2.42 -0.40
C SER A 12 -3.82 -1.13 0.33
N LEU A 13 -3.30 0.03 -0.04
CA LEU A 13 -3.80 1.32 0.46
C LEU A 13 -5.29 1.52 0.18
N PHE A 14 -5.75 1.25 -1.04
CA PHE A 14 -7.16 1.40 -1.42
C PHE A 14 -8.11 0.52 -0.61
N PHE A 15 -7.68 -0.69 -0.26
CA PHE A 15 -8.53 -1.66 0.40
C PHE A 15 -8.27 -1.81 1.90
N SER A 16 -7.26 -1.13 2.43
CA SER A 16 -6.92 -1.11 3.85
C SER A 16 -8.04 -0.55 4.72
N GLU A 17 -8.16 -1.11 5.92
CA GLU A 17 -9.07 -0.58 6.95
C GLU A 17 -8.63 0.81 7.43
N ALA A 18 -7.34 1.13 7.37
CA ALA A 18 -6.82 2.46 7.66
C ALA A 18 -7.49 3.56 6.82
N VAL A 19 -7.87 3.24 5.57
CA VAL A 19 -8.61 4.14 4.68
C VAL A 19 -10.12 3.98 4.82
N LYS A 20 -10.63 2.75 5.03
CA LYS A 20 -12.08 2.48 5.16
C LYS A 20 -12.68 2.95 6.49
N GLU A 21 -12.04 2.69 7.62
CA GLU A 21 -12.42 3.31 8.91
C GLU A 21 -12.04 4.80 8.94
N GLY A 22 -11.05 5.16 8.13
CA GLY A 22 -10.55 6.51 7.94
C GLY A 22 -11.53 7.52 7.36
N GLY A 23 -12.64 7.09 6.76
CA GLY A 23 -13.73 7.99 6.34
C GLY A 23 -14.34 8.82 7.48
N LYS A 24 -14.11 8.43 8.75
CA LYS A 24 -14.53 9.18 9.94
C LYS A 24 -13.37 9.79 10.74
N THR A 25 -12.11 9.47 10.43
CA THR A 25 -10.95 9.73 11.32
C THR A 25 -9.64 10.09 10.61
N LEU A 26 -9.59 10.16 9.28
CA LEU A 26 -8.44 10.71 8.57
C LEU A 26 -8.50 12.24 8.59
N GLY A 27 -7.40 12.87 8.97
CA GLY A 27 -7.28 14.33 8.90
C GLY A 27 -7.50 14.81 7.47
N LYS A 28 -8.14 15.97 7.30
CA LYS A 28 -8.51 16.54 5.98
C LYS A 28 -7.39 16.46 4.93
N GLY A 29 -6.14 16.72 5.33
CA GLY A 29 -4.97 16.65 4.44
C GLY A 29 -4.64 15.25 3.89
N VAL A 30 -4.94 14.19 4.65
CA VAL A 30 -4.80 12.79 4.20
C VAL A 30 -5.88 12.47 3.18
N THR A 31 -7.13 12.84 3.47
CA THR A 31 -8.28 12.66 2.56
C THR A 31 -8.05 13.35 1.22
N ASP A 32 -7.53 14.58 1.22
CA ASP A 32 -7.22 15.33 0.00
C ASP A 32 -6.12 14.63 -0.82
N THR A 33 -5.04 14.18 -0.17
CA THR A 33 -3.92 13.49 -0.83
C THR A 33 -4.35 12.13 -1.38
N PHE A 34 -5.18 11.39 -0.64
CA PHE A 34 -5.72 10.11 -1.09
C PHE A 34 -6.67 10.29 -2.28
N THR A 35 -7.50 11.34 -2.25
CA THR A 35 -8.36 11.71 -3.39
C THR A 35 -7.53 12.03 -4.63
N GLN A 36 -6.40 12.75 -4.47
CA GLN A 36 -5.46 13.02 -5.56
C GLN A 36 -4.84 11.73 -6.13
N LEU A 37 -4.48 10.76 -5.28
CA LEU A 37 -3.99 9.45 -5.70
C LEU A 37 -5.03 8.70 -6.55
N VAL A 38 -6.26 8.59 -6.05
CA VAL A 38 -7.38 7.93 -6.76
C VAL A 38 -7.66 8.61 -8.10
N ASN A 39 -7.70 9.95 -8.14
CA ASN A 39 -7.97 10.67 -9.37
C ASN A 39 -6.83 10.52 -10.39
N THR A 40 -5.58 10.55 -9.94
CA THR A 40 -4.42 10.34 -10.83
C THR A 40 -4.48 8.96 -11.51
N ILE A 41 -4.83 7.91 -10.77
CA ILE A 41 -4.97 6.55 -11.33
C ILE A 41 -6.18 6.48 -12.27
N ARG A 42 -7.31 7.08 -11.89
CA ARG A 42 -8.51 7.12 -12.73
C ARG A 42 -8.27 7.83 -14.06
N GLU A 43 -7.54 8.95 -14.04
CA GLU A 43 -7.17 9.70 -15.24
C GLU A 43 -6.26 8.87 -16.16
N LYS A 44 -5.24 8.22 -15.59
CA LYS A 44 -4.36 7.32 -16.36
C LYS A 44 -5.16 6.19 -16.99
N PHE A 45 -5.96 5.48 -16.21
CA PHE A 45 -6.74 4.35 -16.73
C PHE A 45 -7.75 4.79 -17.78
N LYS A 46 -8.34 5.99 -17.65
CA LYS A 46 -9.23 6.54 -18.69
C LYS A 46 -8.48 6.83 -19.99
N ALA A 47 -7.25 7.31 -19.91
CA ALA A 47 -6.42 7.54 -21.10
C ALA A 47 -6.08 6.23 -21.82
N GLU A 48 -5.92 5.15 -21.07
CA GLU A 48 -5.59 3.80 -21.59
C GLU A 48 -6.84 2.95 -21.90
N GLY A 49 -8.05 3.46 -21.62
CA GLY A 49 -9.32 2.74 -21.84
C GLY A 49 -9.61 1.60 -20.85
N THR A 50 -9.00 1.65 -19.66
CA THR A 50 -9.08 0.62 -18.60
C THR A 50 -9.78 1.11 -17.32
N GLU A 51 -10.49 2.25 -17.35
CA GLU A 51 -11.09 2.88 -16.17
C GLU A 51 -12.12 2.00 -15.42
N GLY A 52 -12.69 1.03 -16.13
CA GLY A 52 -13.63 0.06 -15.56
C GLY A 52 -13.00 -0.84 -14.50
N LEU A 53 -11.68 -1.04 -14.52
CA LEU A 53 -10.97 -1.90 -13.56
C LEU A 53 -11.00 -1.33 -12.15
N LEU A 54 -10.68 -0.04 -12.00
CA LEU A 54 -10.71 0.64 -10.70
C LEU A 54 -12.12 0.63 -10.12
N THR A 55 -13.14 0.98 -10.93
CA THR A 55 -14.54 0.99 -10.50
C THR A 55 -15.01 -0.41 -10.07
N ARG A 56 -14.64 -1.44 -10.82
CA ARG A 56 -15.00 -2.84 -10.52
C ARG A 56 -14.38 -3.29 -9.20
N ALA A 57 -13.10 -3.00 -8.98
CA ALA A 57 -12.41 -3.36 -7.75
C ALA A 57 -12.96 -2.59 -6.53
N GLN A 58 -13.34 -1.32 -6.70
CA GLN A 58 -13.98 -0.51 -5.65
C GLN A 58 -15.36 -1.06 -5.26
N ASN A 59 -16.20 -1.41 -6.25
CA ASN A 59 -17.55 -1.91 -6.00
C ASN A 59 -17.56 -3.37 -5.52
N GLN A 60 -16.60 -4.17 -5.97
CA GLN A 60 -16.48 -5.60 -5.67
C GLN A 60 -15.01 -5.93 -5.38
N PRO A 61 -14.52 -5.72 -4.14
CA PRO A 61 -13.12 -5.92 -3.79
C PRO A 61 -12.77 -7.40 -3.58
N THR A 62 -13.12 -8.25 -4.55
CA THR A 62 -12.70 -9.65 -4.59
C THR A 62 -11.22 -9.73 -4.98
N GLU A 63 -10.52 -10.78 -4.57
CA GLU A 63 -9.10 -10.98 -4.92
C GLU A 63 -8.87 -10.92 -6.43
N VAL A 64 -9.75 -11.53 -7.22
CA VAL A 64 -9.67 -11.48 -8.69
C VAL A 64 -9.73 -10.04 -9.22
N ASN A 65 -10.57 -9.18 -8.65
CA ASN A 65 -10.67 -7.79 -9.10
C ASN A 65 -9.50 -6.93 -8.61
N LYS A 66 -8.96 -7.21 -7.41
CA LYS A 66 -7.76 -6.56 -6.89
C LYS A 66 -6.53 -6.91 -7.71
N THR A 67 -6.31 -8.20 -8.02
CA THR A 67 -5.20 -8.64 -8.86
C THR A 67 -5.26 -8.00 -10.25
N LYS A 68 -6.43 -7.96 -10.90
CA LYS A 68 -6.57 -7.29 -12.21
C LYS A 68 -6.26 -5.79 -12.15
N LEU A 69 -6.66 -5.12 -11.08
CA LEU A 69 -6.30 -3.71 -10.85
C LEU A 69 -4.80 -3.56 -10.64
N GLN A 70 -4.20 -4.45 -9.85
CA GLN A 70 -2.77 -4.46 -9.56
C GLN A 70 -1.94 -4.66 -10.83
N ASP A 71 -2.26 -5.66 -11.64
CA ASP A 71 -1.53 -6.00 -12.87
C ASP A 71 -1.57 -4.83 -13.87
N GLU A 72 -2.75 -4.23 -14.07
CA GLU A 72 -2.89 -3.05 -14.92
C GLU A 72 -2.09 -1.88 -14.35
N LEU A 73 -2.22 -1.59 -13.05
CA LEU A 73 -1.50 -0.49 -12.43
C LEU A 73 0.02 -0.67 -12.52
N GLN A 74 0.51 -1.90 -12.35
CA GLN A 74 1.93 -2.21 -12.50
C GLN A 74 2.39 -1.99 -13.94
N THR A 75 1.60 -2.43 -14.92
CA THR A 75 1.85 -2.18 -16.35
C THR A 75 1.99 -0.68 -16.63
N GLN A 76 1.12 0.15 -16.05
CA GLN A 76 1.19 1.60 -16.24
C GLN A 76 2.35 2.27 -15.48
N ILE A 77 2.72 1.76 -14.30
CA ILE A 77 3.91 2.21 -13.56
C ILE A 77 5.19 1.90 -14.35
N ASP A 78 5.29 0.71 -14.92
CA ASP A 78 6.47 0.26 -15.66
C ASP A 78 6.60 0.97 -17.02
N ALA A 79 5.47 1.32 -17.65
CA ALA A 79 5.44 1.96 -18.97
C ALA A 79 5.58 3.48 -18.93
N ASP A 80 5.24 4.15 -17.82
CA ASP A 80 5.17 5.62 -17.73
C ASP A 80 5.87 6.12 -16.45
N GLU A 81 7.14 6.51 -16.61
CA GLU A 81 7.98 6.98 -15.52
C GLU A 81 7.41 8.23 -14.82
N ALA A 82 6.78 9.14 -15.57
CA ALA A 82 6.19 10.35 -15.00
C ALA A 82 4.96 10.03 -14.14
N PHE A 83 4.14 9.09 -14.59
CA PHE A 83 3.04 8.55 -13.81
C PHE A 83 3.56 7.84 -12.54
N ALA A 84 4.55 6.96 -12.67
CA ALA A 84 5.16 6.26 -11.54
C ALA A 84 5.71 7.22 -10.48
N GLN A 85 6.43 8.26 -10.91
CA GLN A 85 7.00 9.26 -10.02
C GLN A 85 5.91 10.05 -9.28
N LYS A 86 4.84 10.45 -9.99
CA LYS A 86 3.69 11.14 -9.37
C LYS A 86 3.00 10.27 -8.33
N LEU A 87 2.80 8.98 -8.60
CA LEU A 87 2.24 8.05 -7.63
C LEU A 87 3.14 7.90 -6.39
N LYS A 88 4.46 7.83 -6.60
CA LYS A 88 5.43 7.70 -5.52
C LYS A 88 5.38 8.89 -4.57
N GLU A 89 5.33 10.11 -5.12
CA GLU A 89 5.21 11.33 -4.32
C GLU A 89 3.94 11.36 -3.48
N LEU A 90 2.81 10.94 -4.06
CA LEU A 90 1.53 10.87 -3.36
C LEU A 90 1.55 9.82 -2.24
N VAL A 91 2.12 8.64 -2.47
CA VAL A 91 2.27 7.60 -1.45
C VAL A 91 3.19 8.06 -0.31
N VAL A 92 4.36 8.63 -0.63
CA VAL A 92 5.28 9.18 0.39
C VAL A 92 4.60 10.26 1.22
N LYS A 93 3.83 11.14 0.58
CA LYS A 93 3.07 12.18 1.27
C LYS A 93 2.02 11.58 2.21
N LEU A 94 1.31 10.55 1.78
CA LEU A 94 0.34 9.85 2.64
C LEU A 94 1.02 9.17 3.85
N GLN A 95 2.16 8.48 3.65
CA GLN A 95 2.94 7.86 4.72
C GLN A 95 3.47 8.89 5.73
N ALA A 96 3.79 10.10 5.28
CA ALA A 96 4.23 11.18 6.16
C ALA A 96 3.08 11.77 6.99
N GLN A 97 1.84 11.70 6.48
CA GLN A 97 0.66 12.30 7.12
C GLN A 97 -0.05 11.37 8.12
N ASP A 98 0.07 10.05 7.98
CA ASP A 98 -0.58 9.09 8.89
C ASP A 98 0.29 7.84 9.12
N GLU A 99 0.53 7.50 10.39
CA GLU A 99 1.38 6.36 10.76
C GLU A 99 0.77 5.01 10.39
N ARG A 100 -0.56 4.90 10.36
CA ARG A 100 -1.27 3.68 9.95
C ARG A 100 -1.08 3.44 8.46
N ILE A 101 -1.07 4.51 7.66
CA ILE A 101 -0.76 4.43 6.24
C ILE A 101 0.69 3.99 6.03
N ARG A 102 1.63 4.54 6.81
CA ARG A 102 3.03 4.10 6.79
C ARG A 102 3.16 2.59 7.09
N GLN A 103 2.43 2.08 8.08
CA GLN A 103 2.43 0.64 8.40
C GLN A 103 1.89 -0.23 7.26
N VAL A 104 0.80 0.19 6.61
CA VAL A 104 0.22 -0.54 5.46
C VAL A 104 1.19 -0.63 4.28
N VAL A 105 1.97 0.42 4.00
CA VAL A 105 2.94 0.37 2.91
C VAL A 105 4.10 -0.58 3.23
N LEU A 106 4.58 -0.56 4.48
CA LEU A 106 5.69 -1.42 4.91
C LEU A 106 5.31 -2.91 4.91
N SER A 107 4.05 -3.26 5.16
CA SER A 107 3.60 -4.66 5.17
C SER A 107 3.50 -5.31 3.78
N GLU A 108 3.46 -4.51 2.72
CA GLU A 108 3.12 -4.96 1.35
C GLU A 108 4.34 -5.01 0.43
N ILE A 109 5.53 -4.92 1.00
CA ILE A 109 6.78 -5.15 0.29
C ILE A 109 6.88 -6.67 0.04
N GLU A 110 6.32 -7.12 -1.08
CA GLU A 110 6.64 -8.43 -1.64
C GLU A 110 8.08 -8.40 -2.15
N VAL A 111 8.99 -9.01 -1.39
CA VAL A 111 10.35 -9.25 -1.87
C VAL A 111 10.34 -10.49 -2.73
N SER A 112 10.23 -10.30 -4.05
CA SER A 112 10.29 -11.37 -5.06
C SER A 112 11.68 -12.02 -5.21
N GLY A 113 12.67 -11.54 -4.46
CA GLY A 113 14.01 -12.13 -4.31
C GLY A 113 14.26 -12.65 -2.89
N ASP A 114 15.45 -12.38 -2.37
CA ASP A 114 15.79 -12.65 -0.97
C ASP A 114 15.26 -11.51 -0.09
N LEU A 115 14.34 -11.80 0.83
CA LEU A 115 13.95 -10.87 1.88
C LEU A 115 15.09 -10.78 2.89
N LYS A 116 15.81 -9.65 2.91
CA LYS A 116 16.81 -9.36 3.92
C LYS A 116 16.35 -8.20 4.79
N ALA A 117 15.87 -8.49 5.99
CA ALA A 117 15.62 -7.49 7.00
C ALA A 117 16.62 -7.67 8.14
N GLN A 118 17.07 -6.56 8.72
CA GLN A 118 17.83 -6.59 9.97
C GLN A 118 16.85 -6.84 11.13
N ASP A 119 16.94 -6.09 12.22
CA ASP A 119 16.05 -6.28 13.35
C ASP A 119 14.70 -5.58 13.12
N ILE A 120 13.60 -6.29 13.31
CA ILE A 120 12.24 -5.75 13.32
C ILE A 120 11.78 -5.68 14.77
N SER A 121 11.42 -4.47 15.21
CA SER A 121 10.88 -4.24 16.55
C SER A 121 9.50 -3.59 16.46
N GLN A 122 8.50 -4.25 17.05
CA GLN A 122 7.16 -3.72 17.20
C GLN A 122 6.86 -3.55 18.70
N LYS A 123 6.37 -2.37 19.07
CA LYS A 123 6.03 -2.02 20.45
C LYS A 123 4.59 -1.53 20.52
N ALA A 124 3.76 -2.15 21.35
CA ALA A 124 2.45 -1.61 21.68
C ALA A 124 2.61 -0.34 22.54
N THR A 125 1.81 0.68 22.25
CA THR A 125 1.80 1.94 23.03
C THR A 125 0.63 2.04 24.00
N ARG A 126 -0.20 0.99 24.12
CA ARG A 126 -1.37 0.96 25.01
C ARG A 126 -1.51 -0.37 25.74
N ASP A 127 -1.75 -0.28 27.06
CA ASP A 127 -2.23 -1.36 27.91
C ASP A 127 -3.58 -1.87 27.40
N GLY A 128 -3.54 -2.94 26.62
CA GLY A 128 -4.69 -3.61 26.06
C GLY A 128 -4.25 -4.83 25.28
N SER A 129 -5.12 -5.84 25.21
CA SER A 129 -4.93 -7.00 24.32
C SER A 129 -4.96 -6.52 22.87
N VAL A 130 -3.82 -6.09 22.33
CA VAL A 130 -3.66 -5.78 20.91
C VAL A 130 -3.13 -7.02 20.22
N GLU A 131 -3.93 -7.59 19.32
CA GLU A 131 -3.43 -8.58 18.37
C GLU A 131 -2.42 -7.89 17.46
N GLN A 132 -1.18 -8.31 17.54
CA GLN A 132 -0.06 -7.76 16.79
C GLN A 132 0.43 -8.82 15.82
N GLU A 133 0.23 -8.56 14.52
CA GLU A 133 0.68 -9.40 13.44
C GLU A 133 1.92 -8.73 12.81
N MET A 134 3.12 -9.28 13.06
CA MET A 134 4.39 -8.69 12.60
C MET A 134 4.63 -8.91 11.10
N LEU A 135 4.21 -10.06 10.56
CA LEU A 135 4.41 -10.45 9.17
C LEU A 135 3.19 -11.26 8.69
N LYS A 136 2.57 -10.86 7.58
CA LYS A 136 1.48 -11.58 6.93
C LYS A 136 1.72 -11.65 5.43
N GLY A 137 1.50 -12.82 4.82
CA GLY A 137 1.51 -12.96 3.36
C GLY A 137 2.90 -12.89 2.69
N ILE A 138 4.00 -13.12 3.41
CA ILE A 138 5.35 -13.05 2.83
C ILE A 138 5.59 -14.17 1.82
N LYS A 139 5.97 -13.80 0.60
CA LYS A 139 6.41 -14.71 -0.47
C LYS A 139 7.78 -14.27 -0.99
N ALA A 140 8.82 -15.03 -0.65
CA ALA A 140 10.22 -14.76 -1.03
C ALA A 140 10.95 -16.06 -1.39
N THR A 141 12.04 -15.96 -2.15
CA THR A 141 12.87 -17.12 -2.50
C THR A 141 13.73 -17.55 -1.30
N ASN A 142 14.32 -16.59 -0.60
CA ASN A 142 14.97 -16.79 0.70
C ASN A 142 14.51 -15.70 1.69
N ILE A 143 14.49 -16.04 2.98
CA ILE A 143 14.15 -15.10 4.06
C ILE A 143 15.33 -15.08 5.04
N ASP A 144 15.93 -13.91 5.21
CA ASP A 144 17.02 -13.58 6.13
C ASP A 144 16.53 -12.46 7.04
N LEU A 145 16.28 -12.79 8.31
CA LEU A 145 15.76 -11.88 9.32
C LEU A 145 16.74 -11.84 10.49
N GLY A 146 17.00 -10.63 10.99
CA GLY A 146 17.63 -10.42 12.29
C GLY A 146 16.66 -10.76 13.42
N ASN A 147 16.75 -10.02 14.53
CA ASN A 147 15.86 -10.23 15.66
C ASN A 147 14.44 -9.76 15.34
N LEU A 148 13.46 -10.61 15.65
CA LEU A 148 12.04 -10.26 15.68
C LEU A 148 11.64 -10.02 17.13
N ASN A 149 11.59 -8.74 17.53
CA ASN A 149 11.27 -8.36 18.90
C ASN A 149 9.86 -7.77 18.96
N GLN A 150 9.01 -8.44 19.72
CA GLN A 150 7.64 -8.00 19.98
C GLN A 150 7.51 -7.63 21.46
N GLU A 151 7.23 -6.36 21.71
CA GLU A 151 7.03 -5.83 23.06
C GLU A 151 5.58 -5.38 23.26
N ALA A 152 5.00 -5.84 24.38
CA ALA A 152 3.74 -5.34 24.91
C ALA A 152 3.90 -3.94 25.51
#